data_AF-A0A8S4RMB0-F1
#
_entry.id   AF-A0A8S4RMB0-F1
#
_cell.length_a   1.000
_cell.length_b   1.000
_cell.length_c   1.000
_cell.angle_alpha   90.00
_cell.angle_beta   90.00
_cell.angle_gamma   90.00
#
_symmetry.space_group_name_H-M   'P 1'
#
loop_
_entity.id
_entity.type
_entity.pdbx_description
1 polymer ?
#
loop_
_entity_poly.entity_id
_entity_poly.type
_entity_poly.pdbx_seq_one_letter_code
_entity_poly.pdbx_strand_id
1 'polypeptide(L)'
;MRNLPPNTVLVVDNAAYHNKQWDLAPTSNSKKADMQAWLIEKGIQYEETLLKPHLYNLIKANKERFKTFSIDRILAEQGHQVLRLPLYHPDLNPIEMAWSDI
;
A
#
# COMPACT_ATOMS: atom_id res chain seq x y z
N MET A 1 2.84 0.57 -21.88
CA MET A 1 3.94 -0.42 -21.71
C MET A 1 3.78 -1.47 -22.80
N ARG A 2 4.75 -1.62 -23.71
CA ARG A 2 4.58 -2.47 -24.92
C ARG A 2 5.34 -3.81 -24.89
N ASN A 3 6.06 -4.10 -23.80
CA ASN A 3 7.04 -5.20 -23.76
C ASN A 3 6.82 -6.20 -22.60
N LEU A 4 5.78 -6.06 -21.78
CA LEU A 4 5.48 -7.05 -20.74
C LEU A 4 4.55 -8.12 -21.31
N PRO A 5 4.93 -9.41 -21.25
CA PRO A 5 4.00 -10.49 -21.55
C PRO A 5 2.74 -10.41 -20.67
N PRO A 6 1.57 -10.85 -21.16
CA PRO A 6 0.36 -10.93 -20.34
C PRO A 6 0.60 -11.72 -19.05
N ASN A 7 -0.06 -11.32 -17.96
CA ASN A 7 0.02 -12.01 -16.66
C ASN A 7 1.43 -12.10 -16.04
N THR A 8 2.32 -11.19 -16.40
CA THR A 8 3.65 -11.09 -15.77
C THR A 8 3.57 -10.76 -14.27
N VAL A 9 4.44 -11.39 -13.49
CA VAL A 9 4.72 -11.02 -12.09
C VAL A 9 5.98 -10.16 -12.07
N LEU A 10 5.87 -8.94 -11.52
CA LEU A 10 6.98 -8.02 -11.34
C LEU A 10 7.46 -8.07 -9.90
N VAL A 11 8.76 -8.31 -9.71
CA VAL A 11 9.41 -8.20 -8.40
C VAL A 11 10.04 -6.82 -8.32
N VAL A 12 9.64 -6.03 -7.33
CA VAL A 12 10.08 -4.65 -7.13
C VAL A 12 10.82 -4.55 -5.80
N ASP A 13 11.92 -3.81 -5.79
CA ASP A 13 12.64 -3.49 -4.57
C ASP A 13 11.80 -2.61 -3.64
N ASN A 14 12.02 -2.72 -2.34
CA ASN A 14 11.18 -2.07 -1.33
C ASN A 14 11.63 -0.64 -1.04
N ALA A 15 11.81 0.16 -2.09
CA ALA A 15 12.24 1.54 -1.98
C ALA A 15 11.08 2.52 -1.85
N ALA A 16 11.31 3.63 -1.14
CA ALA A 16 10.28 4.60 -0.79
C ALA A 16 9.54 5.17 -2.02
N TYR A 17 10.24 5.36 -3.14
CA TYR A 17 9.67 5.90 -4.38
C TYR A 17 8.69 4.93 -5.07
N HIS A 18 8.87 3.61 -4.91
CA HIS A 18 7.93 2.59 -5.39
C HIS A 18 6.71 2.40 -4.47
N ASN A 19 6.77 2.96 -3.26
CA ASN A 19 5.80 2.75 -2.19
C ASN A 19 4.89 3.95 -1.94
N LYS A 20 4.62 4.75 -2.98
CA LYS A 20 3.60 5.79 -2.90
C LYS A 20 2.21 5.15 -2.80
N GLN A 21 1.55 5.36 -1.66
CA GLN A 21 0.18 4.88 -1.46
C GLN A 21 -0.77 5.63 -2.38
N TRP A 22 -1.65 4.88 -3.03
CA TRP A 22 -2.72 5.42 -3.87
C TRP A 22 -3.85 6.00 -3.01
N ASP A 23 -4.28 5.23 -2.01
CA ASP A 23 -5.38 5.57 -1.13
C ASP A 23 -4.88 5.66 0.32
N LEU A 24 -4.68 6.89 0.79
CA LEU A 24 -4.11 7.17 2.09
C LEU A 24 -5.18 7.06 3.17
N ALA A 25 -4.97 6.17 4.14
CA ALA A 25 -5.80 6.11 5.33
C ALA A 25 -5.72 7.44 6.13
N PRO A 26 -6.83 7.89 6.75
CA PRO A 26 -6.82 9.06 7.61
C PRO A 26 -5.79 8.95 8.76
N THR A 27 -5.23 10.08 9.14
CA THR A 27 -4.26 10.20 10.24
C THR A 27 -4.96 10.66 11.52
N SER A 28 -4.26 10.64 12.66
CA SER A 28 -4.78 11.20 13.92
C SER A 28 -5.20 12.68 13.80
N ASN A 29 -4.67 13.40 12.81
CA ASN A 29 -4.96 14.80 12.56
C ASN A 29 -6.16 15.01 11.61
N SER A 30 -6.60 13.99 10.87
CA SER A 30 -7.74 14.07 9.95
C SER A 30 -9.05 14.44 10.65
N LYS A 31 -10.05 14.96 9.92
CA LYS A 31 -11.34 15.31 10.52
C LYS A 31 -12.11 14.05 10.88
N LYS A 32 -13.03 14.15 11.86
CA LYS A 32 -13.92 13.05 12.24
C LYS A 32 -14.71 12.54 11.01
N ALA A 33 -15.21 13.47 10.19
CA ALA A 33 -15.95 13.14 8.97
C ALA A 33 -15.11 12.33 7.98
N ASP A 34 -13.83 12.68 7.76
CA ASP A 34 -12.94 11.92 6.86
C ASP A 34 -12.68 10.51 7.39
N MET A 35 -12.53 10.36 8.71
CA MET A 35 -12.38 9.05 9.35
C MET A 35 -13.63 8.18 9.17
N GLN A 36 -14.81 8.76 9.35
CA GLN A 36 -16.08 8.09 9.15
C GLN A 36 -16.27 7.68 7.68
N ALA A 37 -16.03 8.60 6.74
CA ALA A 37 -16.11 8.34 5.32
C ALA A 37 -15.20 7.19 4.89
N TRP A 38 -13.95 7.17 5.37
CA TRP A 38 -13.02 6.09 5.07
C TRP A 38 -13.48 4.74 5.66
N LEU A 39 -13.98 4.72 6.89
CA LEU A 39 -14.52 3.49 7.50
C LEU A 39 -15.73 2.95 6.73
N ILE A 40 -16.64 3.82 6.28
CA ILE A 40 -17.78 3.45 5.43
C ILE A 40 -17.28 2.88 4.10
N GLU A 41 -16.35 3.57 3.44
CA GLU A 41 -15.79 3.15 2.15
C GLU A 41 -15.13 1.78 2.23
N LYS A 42 -14.45 1.48 3.34
CA LYS A 42 -13.80 0.17 3.59
C LYS A 42 -14.74 -0.88 4.19
N GLY A 43 -16.02 -0.55 4.39
CA GLY A 43 -17.02 -1.48 4.95
C GLY A 43 -16.76 -1.83 6.43
N ILE A 44 -16.05 -0.98 7.17
CA ILE A 44 -15.74 -1.19 8.59
C ILE A 44 -16.86 -0.57 9.42
N GLN A 45 -17.56 -1.42 10.18
CA GLN A 45 -18.61 -0.96 11.08
C GLN A 45 -18.04 -0.15 12.24
N TYR A 46 -18.73 0.94 12.59
CA TYR A 46 -18.43 1.78 13.74
C TYR A 46 -19.73 2.41 14.27
N GLU A 47 -19.71 2.89 15.51
CA GLU A 47 -20.84 3.60 16.10
C GLU A 47 -20.67 5.13 15.90
N GLU A 48 -21.71 5.83 15.44
CA GLU A 48 -21.63 7.26 15.09
C GLU A 48 -21.26 8.18 16.26
N THR A 49 -21.58 7.74 17.48
CA THR A 49 -21.27 8.42 18.75
C THR A 49 -19.78 8.37 19.09
N LEU A 50 -18.99 7.49 18.44
CA LEU A 50 -17.57 7.33 18.76
C LEU A 50 -16.80 8.63 18.63
N LEU A 51 -15.90 8.83 19.60
CA LEU A 51 -14.95 9.93 19.57
C LEU A 51 -13.85 9.67 18.54
N LYS A 52 -13.25 10.76 18.05
CA LYS A 52 -12.16 10.74 17.07
C LYS A 52 -11.01 9.76 17.41
N PRO A 53 -10.54 9.63 18.67
CA PRO A 53 -9.50 8.64 19.00
C PRO A 53 -9.92 7.19 18.78
N HIS A 54 -11.19 6.86 19.06
CA HIS A 54 -11.71 5.50 18.87
C HIS A 54 -11.85 5.15 17.39
N LEU A 55 -12.35 6.09 16.57
CA LEU A 55 -12.38 5.94 15.12
C LEU A 55 -10.96 5.74 14.56
N TYR A 56 -9.99 6.53 15.01
CA TYR A 56 -8.61 6.38 14.59
C TYR A 56 -8.00 5.02 14.99
N ASN A 57 -8.34 4.48 16.16
CA ASN A 57 -7.89 3.14 16.56
C ASN A 57 -8.42 2.05 15.62
N LEU A 58 -9.68 2.15 15.18
CA LEU A 58 -10.25 1.25 14.17
C LEU A 58 -9.50 1.36 12.84
N ILE A 59 -9.22 2.59 12.40
CA ILE A 59 -8.44 2.84 11.18
C ILE A 59 -7.03 2.24 11.32
N LYS A 60 -6.34 2.49 12.43
CA LYS A 60 -4.99 1.99 12.69
C LYS A 60 -4.93 0.46 12.67
N ALA A 61 -5.95 -0.22 13.18
CA ALA A 61 -6.05 -1.68 13.18
C ALA A 61 -6.30 -2.27 11.78
N ASN A 62 -6.87 -1.50 10.85
CA ASN A 62 -7.30 -2.00 9.55
C ASN A 62 -6.51 -1.46 8.35
N LYS A 63 -5.85 -0.31 8.48
CA LYS A 63 -5.23 0.41 7.35
C LYS A 63 -4.22 -0.42 6.55
N GLU A 64 -3.47 -1.31 7.19
CA GLU A 64 -2.46 -2.12 6.48
C GLU A 64 -3.12 -3.13 5.52
N ARG A 65 -4.36 -3.56 5.78
CA ARG A 65 -5.11 -4.48 4.90
C ARG A 65 -5.57 -3.82 3.61
N PHE A 66 -5.80 -2.50 3.65
CA PHE A 66 -6.30 -1.71 2.53
C PHE A 66 -5.20 -0.91 1.85
N LYS A 67 -3.94 -1.14 2.24
CA LYS A 67 -2.80 -0.43 1.70
C LYS A 67 -2.55 -0.88 0.27
N THR A 68 -2.80 0.03 -0.66
CA THR A 68 -2.53 -0.17 -2.09
C THR A 68 -1.58 0.90 -2.58
N PHE A 69 -0.57 0.49 -3.34
CA PHE A 69 0.41 1.39 -3.92
C PHE A 69 0.03 1.74 -5.37
N SER A 70 0.41 2.95 -5.82
CA SER A 70 0.06 3.43 -7.15
C SER A 70 0.51 2.49 -8.27
N ILE A 71 1.72 1.93 -8.16
CA ILE A 71 2.28 1.03 -9.19
C ILE A 71 1.52 -0.30 -9.25
N ASP A 72 1.12 -0.85 -8.09
CA ASP A 72 0.39 -2.11 -8.01
C ASP A 72 -0.95 -2.00 -8.71
N ARG A 73 -1.63 -0.88 -8.49
CA ARG A 73 -2.91 -0.60 -9.13
C ARG A 73 -2.76 -0.52 -10.65
N ILE A 74 -1.79 0.25 -11.15
CA ILE A 74 -1.56 0.42 -12.60
C ILE A 74 -1.24 -0.93 -13.25
N LEU A 75 -0.42 -1.75 -12.60
CA LEU A 75 -0.03 -3.06 -13.11
C LEU A 75 -1.18 -4.06 -13.03
N ALA A 76 -1.95 -4.06 -11.93
CA ALA A 76 -3.14 -4.89 -11.78
C ALA A 76 -4.23 -4.58 -12.81
N GLU A 77 -4.44 -3.30 -13.15
CA GLU A 77 -5.35 -2.88 -14.24
C GLU A 77 -4.94 -3.44 -15.61
N GLN A 78 -3.66 -3.81 -15.78
CA GLN A 78 -3.12 -4.45 -16.99
C GLN A 78 -2.99 -5.98 -16.85
N GLY A 79 -3.51 -6.56 -15.76
CA GLY A 79 -3.44 -8.01 -15.49
C GLY A 79 -2.08 -8.49 -14.96
N HIS A 80 -1.22 -7.59 -14.48
CA HIS A 80 0.07 -7.94 -13.91
C HIS A 80 0.03 -7.94 -12.38
N GLN A 81 0.86 -8.78 -11.76
CA GLN A 81 0.99 -8.84 -10.31
C GLN A 81 2.32 -8.23 -9.85
N VAL A 82 2.33 -7.64 -8.66
CA VAL A 82 3.53 -7.06 -8.05
C VAL A 82 3.86 -7.81 -6.77
N LEU A 83 5.11 -8.24 -6.66
CA LEU A 83 5.72 -8.73 -5.43
C LEU A 83 6.79 -7.74 -4.98
N ARG A 84 6.91 -7.55 -3.66
CA ARG A 84 7.94 -6.69 -3.06
C ARG A 84 8.94 -7.51 -2.28
N LEU A 85 10.20 -7.12 -2.38
CA LEU A 85 11.25 -7.69 -1.53
C LEU A 85 11.05 -7.32 -0.06
N PRO A 86 11.53 -8.15 0.88
CA PRO A 86 11.59 -7.78 2.29
C PRO A 86 12.42 -6.51 2.50
N LEU A 87 12.03 -5.71 3.48
CA LEU A 87 12.81 -4.54 3.88
C LEU A 87 14.14 -5.01 4.47
N TYR A 88 15.25 -4.32 4.16
CA TYR A 88 16.59 -4.57 4.72
C TYR A 88 17.21 -5.94 4.43
N HIS A 89 16.90 -6.54 3.27
CA HIS A 89 17.48 -7.80 2.83
C HIS A 89 18.19 -7.62 1.46
N PRO A 90 19.31 -6.88 1.41
CA PRO A 90 19.99 -6.52 0.14
C PRO A 90 20.51 -7.74 -0.63
N ASP A 91 20.82 -8.83 0.07
CA ASP A 91 21.16 -10.15 -0.45
C ASP A 91 20.01 -10.86 -1.19
N LEU A 92 18.77 -10.36 -1.06
CA LEU A 92 17.61 -10.78 -1.87
C LEU A 92 17.31 -9.80 -3.00
N ASN A 93 18.10 -8.73 -3.17
CA ASN A 93 17.91 -7.74 -4.22
C ASN A 93 18.97 -7.94 -5.34
N PRO A 94 18.61 -8.56 -6.47
CA PRO A 94 19.56 -8.83 -7.56
C PRO A 94 20.25 -7.58 -8.10
N ILE A 95 19.60 -6.41 -8.01
CA ILE A 95 20.18 -5.15 -8.42
C ILE A 95 21.37 -4.82 -7.50
N GLU A 96 21.16 -4.78 -6.18
CA GLU A 96 22.22 -4.51 -5.19
C GLU A 96 23.37 -5.50 -5.29
N MET A 97 23.08 -6.79 -5.55
CA MET A 97 24.11 -7.80 -5.79
C MET A 97 24.97 -7.44 -7.01
N ALA A 98 24.35 -7.09 -8.14
CA ALA A 98 25.09 -6.71 -9.34
C ALA A 98 25.95 -5.44 -9.16
N TRP A 99 25.52 -4.49 -8.32
CA TRP A 99 26.32 -3.31 -7.97
C TRP A 99 27.45 -3.62 -6.99
N SER A 100 27.30 -4.63 -6.13
CA SER A 100 28.31 -5.03 -5.14
C SER A 100 29.50 -5.77 -5.77
N ASP A 101 29.31 -6.33 -6.97
CA ASP A 101 30.34 -7.06 -7.73
C ASP A 101 31.20 -6.14 -8.64
N ILE A 102 31.07 -4.81 -8.49
CA ILE A 102 31.84 -3.79 -9.24
C ILE A 102 32.94 -3.18 -8.35
#